data_AF-A0A7J6S007-F1
#
_entry.id   AF-A0A7J6S007-F1
#
_cell.length_a   1.000
_cell.length_b   1.000
_cell.length_c   1.000
_cell.angle_alpha   90.00
_cell.angle_beta   90.00
_cell.angle_gamma   90.00
#
_symmetry.space_group_name_H-M   'P 1'
#
loop_
_entity.id
_entity.type
_entity.pdbx_description
1 polymer ?
#
loop_
_entity_poly.entity_id
_entity_poly.type
_entity_poly.pdbx_seq_one_letter_code
_entity_poly.pdbx_strand_id
1 'polypeptide(L)'
;HDITNVAYWCDLTSNFEGEKSLDTTKAINAVSHLKCPDNQQYKGNADNRSINYFLSLIRCESKQTALGPRLSYVYLSNCLNQSVKRKLQIHLETTMDPALYLKDYVLTLSLSLCYLQQKYSLSNSHAEVMRYFSEVKMATGDTDVYDYLDRIESAVAMCSSVGLHLQPSQVNLHYREGLNSTLRKTADENYSAIDDVQQLTQALRSHIRCNPKLYTNTANSSKSTR
;
A
#
# COMPACT_ATOMS: atom_id res chain seq x y z
N HIS A 1 -7.06 7.99 -3.02
CA HIS A 1 -6.78 6.94 -4.02
C HIS A 1 -7.64 5.71 -3.76
N ASP A 2 -8.18 5.05 -4.79
CA ASP A 2 -9.04 3.87 -4.65
C ASP A 2 -8.18 2.60 -4.58
N ILE A 3 -8.14 1.97 -3.40
CA ILE A 3 -7.40 0.72 -3.17
C ILE A 3 -7.94 -0.46 -3.99
N THR A 4 -9.12 -0.35 -4.60
CA THR A 4 -9.64 -1.36 -5.55
C THR A 4 -9.09 -1.18 -6.96
N ASN A 5 -8.37 -0.08 -7.22
CA ASN A 5 -7.68 0.16 -8.48
C ASN A 5 -6.45 -0.76 -8.58
N VAL A 6 -6.52 -1.77 -9.44
CA VAL A 6 -5.46 -2.78 -9.61
C VAL A 6 -4.17 -2.17 -10.15
N ALA A 7 -4.25 -1.10 -10.96
CA ALA A 7 -3.06 -0.38 -11.43
C ALA A 7 -2.24 0.25 -10.30
N TYR A 8 -2.87 0.44 -9.14
CA TYR A 8 -2.23 0.92 -7.93
C TYR A 8 -1.57 -0.20 -7.11
N TRP A 9 -1.86 -1.47 -7.41
CA TRP A 9 -1.44 -2.63 -6.63
C TRP A 9 -0.29 -3.43 -7.22
N CYS A 10 -0.25 -3.52 -8.54
CA CYS A 10 0.65 -4.41 -9.24
C CYS A 10 1.21 -3.75 -10.50
N ASP A 11 2.28 -4.34 -11.02
CA ASP A 11 2.84 -3.91 -12.29
C ASP A 11 1.93 -4.37 -13.44
N LEU A 12 1.40 -3.41 -14.20
CA LEU A 12 0.56 -3.65 -15.38
C LEU A 12 1.36 -3.52 -16.69
N THR A 13 2.68 -3.39 -16.64
CA THR A 13 3.54 -3.33 -17.83
C THR A 13 3.65 -4.69 -18.52
N SER A 14 4.45 -4.78 -19.59
CA SER A 14 4.56 -5.94 -20.50
C SER A 14 4.88 -7.28 -19.84
N ASN A 15 5.32 -7.31 -18.58
CA ASN A 15 5.48 -8.53 -17.79
C ASN A 15 4.14 -9.26 -17.52
N PHE A 16 3.00 -8.56 -17.64
CA PHE A 16 1.65 -9.10 -17.46
C PHE A 16 1.27 -10.23 -18.44
N GLU A 17 1.74 -10.18 -19.70
CA GLU A 17 1.38 -11.21 -20.69
C GLU A 17 1.98 -12.58 -20.35
N GLY A 18 3.17 -12.60 -19.72
CA GLY A 18 3.81 -13.83 -19.27
C GLY A 18 3.03 -14.54 -18.16
N GLU A 19 2.45 -13.80 -17.22
CA GLU A 19 1.71 -14.37 -16.09
C GLU A 19 0.39 -15.04 -16.47
N LYS A 20 -0.27 -14.58 -17.54
CA LYS A 20 -1.52 -15.17 -18.03
C LYS A 20 -1.33 -16.66 -18.40
N SER A 21 -0.13 -17.02 -18.86
CA SER A 21 0.21 -18.36 -19.32
C SER A 21 0.60 -19.34 -18.21
N LEU A 22 0.84 -18.87 -16.98
CA LEU A 22 1.22 -19.74 -15.88
C LEU A 22 0.09 -20.72 -15.56
N ASP A 23 0.40 -21.92 -15.10
CA ASP A 23 -0.60 -22.75 -14.43
C ASP A 23 -0.64 -22.40 -12.93
N THR A 24 -1.64 -22.89 -12.21
CA THR A 24 -1.83 -22.58 -10.78
C THR A 24 -0.61 -23.00 -9.94
N THR A 25 0.03 -24.13 -10.25
CA THR A 25 1.18 -24.63 -9.51
C THR A 25 2.41 -23.75 -9.73
N LYS A 26 2.68 -23.36 -10.98
CA LYS A 26 3.77 -22.41 -11.30
C LYS A 26 3.55 -21.05 -10.67
N ALA A 27 2.31 -20.56 -10.65
CA ALA A 27 1.97 -19.30 -9.99
C ALA A 27 2.21 -19.36 -8.47
N ILE A 28 1.84 -20.47 -7.81
CA ILE A 28 2.12 -20.68 -6.38
C ILE A 28 3.62 -20.72 -6.12
N ASN A 29 4.36 -21.49 -6.92
CA ASN A 29 5.81 -21.60 -6.77
C ASN A 29 6.51 -20.25 -6.98
N ALA A 30 6.06 -19.45 -7.94
CA ALA A 30 6.62 -18.13 -8.23
C ALA A 30 6.56 -17.18 -7.03
N VAL A 31 5.53 -17.27 -6.18
CA VAL A 31 5.39 -16.41 -4.98
C VAL A 31 5.71 -17.13 -3.67
N SER A 32 6.14 -18.38 -3.71
CA SER A 32 6.38 -19.22 -2.51
C SER A 32 7.51 -18.72 -1.61
N HIS A 33 8.46 -17.97 -2.19
CA HIS A 33 9.57 -17.36 -1.45
C HIS A 33 9.15 -16.06 -0.73
N LEU A 34 7.99 -15.49 -1.08
CA LEU A 34 7.47 -14.28 -0.46
C LEU A 34 6.85 -14.61 0.89
N LYS A 35 7.28 -13.90 1.93
CA LYS A 35 6.78 -14.11 3.28
C LYS A 35 5.45 -13.39 3.48
N CYS A 36 4.59 -13.95 4.33
CA CYS A 36 3.44 -13.21 4.82
C CYS A 36 3.91 -11.98 5.61
N PRO A 37 3.19 -10.86 5.56
CA PRO A 37 3.43 -9.73 6.45
C PRO A 37 3.49 -10.19 7.92
N ASP A 38 4.49 -9.68 8.65
CA ASP A 38 4.79 -10.05 10.05
C ASP A 38 4.99 -11.57 10.28
N ASN A 39 5.27 -12.33 9.22
CA ASN A 39 5.31 -13.80 9.20
C ASN A 39 4.02 -14.47 9.68
N GLN A 40 2.87 -13.78 9.57
CA GLN A 40 1.58 -14.28 10.02
C GLN A 40 0.49 -14.07 8.98
N GLN A 41 -0.30 -15.13 8.74
CA GLN A 41 -1.50 -15.04 7.92
C GLN A 41 -2.57 -14.16 8.56
N TYR A 42 -3.32 -13.44 7.74
CA TYR A 42 -4.42 -12.59 8.17
C TYR A 42 -5.61 -13.42 8.65
N LYS A 43 -6.08 -13.13 9.86
CA LYS A 43 -7.14 -13.91 10.56
C LYS A 43 -8.53 -13.27 10.53
N GLY A 44 -8.74 -12.24 9.70
CA GLY A 44 -10.01 -11.50 9.66
C GLY A 44 -10.21 -10.68 10.92
N ASN A 45 -11.43 -10.64 11.46
CA ASN A 45 -11.74 -9.86 12.68
C ASN A 45 -10.97 -10.33 13.93
N ALA A 46 -10.40 -11.54 13.92
CA ALA A 46 -9.57 -12.03 15.02
C ALA A 46 -8.09 -11.60 14.89
N ASP A 47 -7.73 -10.89 13.81
CA ASP A 47 -6.39 -10.35 13.61
C ASP A 47 -6.24 -9.02 14.34
N ASN A 48 -5.07 -8.80 14.93
CA ASN A 48 -4.74 -7.52 15.55
C ASN A 48 -4.41 -6.46 14.51
N ARG A 49 -4.15 -6.83 13.26
CA ARG A 49 -3.89 -5.90 12.18
C ARG A 49 -5.21 -5.42 11.59
N SER A 50 -5.31 -4.14 11.27
CA SER A 50 -6.41 -3.67 10.43
C SER A 50 -6.27 -4.25 9.02
N ILE A 51 -7.38 -4.46 8.31
CA ILE A 51 -7.32 -4.94 6.93
C ILE A 51 -6.54 -3.97 6.03
N ASN A 52 -6.68 -2.66 6.26
CA ASN A 52 -5.98 -1.64 5.49
C ASN A 52 -4.46 -1.71 5.70
N TYR A 53 -4.00 -1.93 6.93
CA TYR A 53 -2.58 -2.17 7.21
C TYR A 53 -2.08 -3.41 6.47
N PHE A 54 -2.75 -4.54 6.66
CA PHE A 54 -2.37 -5.80 6.03
C PHE A 54 -2.31 -5.69 4.50
N LEU A 55 -3.34 -5.12 3.88
CA LEU A 55 -3.39 -4.91 2.44
C LEU A 55 -2.29 -3.96 1.96
N SER A 56 -1.98 -2.89 2.71
CA SER A 56 -0.89 -1.98 2.37
C SER A 56 0.47 -2.68 2.31
N LEU A 57 0.74 -3.63 3.22
CA LEU A 57 1.97 -4.42 3.23
C LEU A 57 2.04 -5.37 2.03
N ILE A 58 0.94 -6.08 1.73
CA ILE A 58 0.87 -6.97 0.56
C ILE A 58 1.10 -6.18 -0.74
N ARG A 59 0.50 -4.98 -0.85
CA ARG A 59 0.68 -4.08 -1.98
C ARG A 59 2.14 -3.66 -2.14
N CYS A 60 2.78 -3.21 -1.06
CA CYS A 60 4.17 -2.78 -1.08
C CYS A 60 5.10 -3.91 -1.56
N GLU A 61 4.94 -5.12 -1.01
CA GLU A 61 5.72 -6.29 -1.44
C GLU A 61 5.47 -6.62 -2.91
N SER A 62 4.20 -6.59 -3.34
CA SER A 62 3.82 -6.86 -4.74
C SER A 62 4.46 -5.88 -5.71
N LYS A 63 4.53 -4.59 -5.36
CA LYS A 63 5.22 -3.57 -6.18
C LYS A 63 6.72 -3.76 -6.20
N GLN A 64 7.34 -3.99 -5.04
CA GLN A 64 8.80 -4.16 -4.94
C GLN A 64 9.29 -5.37 -5.73
N THR A 65 8.47 -6.41 -5.80
CA THR A 65 8.76 -7.64 -6.54
C THR A 65 8.21 -7.63 -7.97
N ALA A 66 7.59 -6.52 -8.39
CA ALA A 66 6.99 -6.33 -9.72
C ALA A 66 6.01 -7.45 -10.11
N LEU A 67 5.18 -7.90 -9.17
CA LEU A 67 4.13 -8.88 -9.46
C LEU A 67 3.06 -8.24 -10.32
N GLY A 68 2.54 -9.00 -11.29
CA GLY A 68 1.31 -8.69 -11.99
C GLY A 68 0.06 -9.15 -11.21
N PRO A 69 -1.14 -8.85 -11.72
CA PRO A 69 -2.42 -9.11 -11.04
C PRO A 69 -2.61 -10.55 -10.57
N ARG A 70 -2.13 -11.52 -11.36
CA ARG A 70 -2.29 -12.93 -11.02
C ARG A 70 -1.42 -13.32 -9.85
N LEU A 71 -0.13 -13.01 -9.91
CA LEU A 71 0.80 -13.35 -8.83
C LEU A 71 0.47 -12.55 -7.56
N SER A 72 0.04 -11.29 -7.68
CA SER A 72 -0.47 -10.50 -6.55
C SER A 72 -1.70 -11.15 -5.89
N TYR A 73 -2.67 -11.64 -6.66
CA TYR A 73 -3.82 -12.37 -6.11
C TYR A 73 -3.38 -13.66 -5.41
N VAL A 74 -2.49 -14.44 -6.01
CA VAL A 74 -1.99 -15.68 -5.40
C VAL A 74 -1.24 -15.39 -4.10
N TYR A 75 -0.37 -14.38 -4.09
CA TYR A 75 0.36 -13.94 -2.91
C TYR A 75 -0.60 -13.47 -1.80
N LEU A 76 -1.55 -12.58 -2.12
CA LEU A 76 -2.62 -12.16 -1.21
C LEU A 76 -3.34 -13.38 -0.62
N SER A 77 -3.80 -14.29 -1.49
CA SER A 77 -4.54 -15.49 -1.09
C SER A 77 -3.74 -16.44 -0.19
N ASN A 78 -2.42 -16.51 -0.36
CA ASN A 78 -1.54 -17.30 0.51
C ASN A 78 -1.32 -16.65 1.88
N CYS A 79 -1.42 -15.33 1.94
CA CYS A 79 -1.32 -14.56 3.18
C CYS A 79 -2.63 -14.50 3.97
N LEU A 80 -3.74 -15.03 3.45
CA LEU A 80 -5.00 -15.17 4.18
C LEU A 80 -5.05 -16.54 4.89
N ASN A 81 -5.57 -16.56 6.12
CA ASN A 81 -5.83 -17.84 6.77
C ASN A 81 -6.94 -18.61 6.04
N GLN A 82 -7.04 -19.92 6.31
CA GLN A 82 -7.97 -20.78 5.58
C GLN A 82 -9.45 -20.34 5.68
N SER A 83 -9.85 -19.77 6.82
CA SER A 83 -11.22 -19.30 7.04
C SER A 83 -11.56 -18.07 6.18
N VAL A 84 -10.68 -17.07 6.16
CA VAL A 84 -10.84 -15.86 5.34
C VAL A 84 -10.75 -16.21 3.86
N LYS A 85 -9.77 -17.04 3.48
CA LYS A 85 -9.58 -17.52 2.11
C LYS A 85 -10.82 -18.23 1.57
N ARG A 86 -11.41 -19.15 2.34
CA ARG A 86 -12.65 -19.85 1.98
C ARG A 86 -13.80 -18.88 1.74
N LYS A 87 -13.97 -17.88 2.61
CA LYS A 87 -15.04 -16.87 2.47
C LYS A 87 -14.85 -15.99 1.23
N LEU A 88 -13.61 -15.58 0.96
CA LEU A 88 -13.27 -14.85 -0.26
C LEU A 88 -13.54 -15.68 -1.52
N GLN A 89 -13.14 -16.95 -1.53
CA GLN A 89 -13.41 -17.87 -2.65
C GLN A 89 -14.90 -17.97 -2.95
N ILE A 90 -15.72 -18.24 -1.92
CA ILE A 90 -17.18 -18.30 -2.06
C ILE A 90 -17.72 -16.98 -2.63
N HIS A 91 -17.27 -15.83 -2.11
CA HIS A 91 -17.72 -14.54 -2.61
C HIS A 91 -17.40 -14.35 -4.11
N LEU A 92 -16.18 -14.66 -4.53
CA LEU A 92 -15.76 -14.55 -5.92
C LEU A 92 -16.55 -15.51 -6.83
N GLU A 93 -16.72 -16.77 -6.41
CA GLU A 93 -17.51 -17.78 -7.13
C GLU A 93 -18.98 -17.35 -7.30
N THR A 94 -19.54 -16.63 -6.33
CA THR A 94 -20.93 -16.14 -6.41
C THR A 94 -21.11 -14.84 -7.17
N THR A 95 -20.08 -14.00 -7.26
CA THR A 95 -20.19 -12.63 -7.80
C THR A 95 -19.64 -12.51 -9.21
N MET A 96 -18.66 -13.34 -9.58
CA MET A 96 -18.04 -13.31 -10.89
C MET A 96 -18.78 -14.21 -11.87
N ASP A 97 -18.83 -13.79 -13.14
CA ASP A 97 -19.18 -14.70 -14.24
C ASP A 97 -18.21 -15.91 -14.22
N PRO A 98 -18.70 -17.16 -14.23
CA PRO A 98 -17.85 -18.35 -14.30
C PRO A 98 -16.86 -18.36 -15.48
N ALA A 99 -17.18 -17.66 -16.58
CA ALA A 99 -16.28 -17.50 -17.71
C ALA A 99 -15.08 -16.58 -17.40
N LEU A 100 -15.16 -15.74 -16.37
CA LEU A 100 -14.14 -14.78 -15.96
C LEU A 100 -13.43 -15.19 -14.67
N TYR A 101 -14.06 -15.97 -13.81
CA TYR A 101 -13.47 -16.45 -12.55
C TYR A 101 -12.13 -17.16 -12.80
N LEU A 102 -11.07 -16.68 -12.13
CA LEU A 102 -9.68 -17.15 -12.28
C LEU A 102 -9.14 -17.12 -13.72
N LYS A 103 -9.75 -16.31 -14.59
CA LYS A 103 -9.30 -16.03 -15.96
C LYS A 103 -9.01 -14.55 -16.15
N ASP A 104 -9.83 -13.68 -15.57
CA ASP A 104 -9.55 -12.26 -15.44
C ASP A 104 -9.01 -11.95 -14.03
N TYR A 105 -7.68 -11.95 -13.90
CA TYR A 105 -7.03 -11.68 -12.63
C TYR A 105 -7.03 -10.20 -12.22
N VAL A 106 -7.26 -9.28 -13.16
CA VAL A 106 -7.47 -7.86 -12.81
C VAL A 106 -8.80 -7.75 -12.07
N LEU A 107 -9.88 -8.27 -12.65
CA LEU A 107 -11.20 -8.25 -11.99
C LEU A 107 -11.19 -9.08 -10.70
N THR A 108 -10.58 -10.26 -10.70
CA THR A 108 -10.47 -11.13 -9.52
C THR A 108 -9.78 -10.39 -8.35
N LEU A 109 -8.64 -9.71 -8.63
CA LEU A 109 -7.93 -8.97 -7.60
C LEU A 109 -8.75 -7.78 -7.11
N SER A 110 -9.33 -6.98 -8.01
CA SER A 110 -10.16 -5.82 -7.64
C SER A 110 -11.32 -6.21 -6.72
N LEU A 111 -12.08 -7.26 -7.07
CA LEU A 111 -13.17 -7.77 -6.25
C LEU A 111 -12.69 -8.35 -4.93
N SER A 112 -11.53 -9.00 -4.91
CA SER A 112 -10.93 -9.50 -3.66
C SER A 112 -10.61 -8.38 -2.69
N LEU A 113 -10.01 -7.30 -3.18
CA LEU A 113 -9.65 -6.13 -2.38
C LEU A 113 -10.91 -5.45 -1.82
N CYS A 114 -11.90 -5.23 -2.68
CA CYS A 114 -13.19 -4.65 -2.30
C CYS A 114 -13.88 -5.48 -1.21
N TYR A 115 -14.00 -6.80 -1.43
CA TYR A 115 -14.61 -7.71 -0.46
C TYR A 115 -13.90 -7.70 0.88
N LEU A 116 -12.55 -7.84 0.89
CA LEU A 116 -11.78 -7.90 2.13
C LEU A 116 -11.94 -6.62 2.93
N GLN A 117 -11.86 -5.46 2.27
CA GLN A 117 -12.05 -4.19 2.95
C GLN A 117 -13.45 -4.02 3.50
N GLN A 118 -14.49 -4.29 2.71
CA GLN A 118 -15.87 -4.14 3.18
C GLN A 118 -16.17 -5.11 4.33
N LYS A 119 -15.67 -6.35 4.25
CA LYS A 119 -15.96 -7.39 5.23
C LYS A 119 -15.21 -7.22 6.55
N TYR A 120 -13.99 -6.71 6.49
CA TYR A 120 -13.05 -6.62 7.62
C TYR A 120 -12.65 -5.17 7.93
N SER A 121 -13.49 -4.20 7.56
CA SER A 121 -13.22 -2.76 7.68
C SER A 121 -12.99 -2.29 9.11
N LEU A 122 -13.57 -2.97 10.09
CA LEU A 122 -13.42 -2.66 11.51
C LEU A 122 -12.26 -3.46 12.10
N SER A 123 -11.32 -2.76 12.73
CA SER A 123 -10.20 -3.38 13.45
C SER A 123 -10.48 -3.38 14.95
N ASN A 124 -10.04 -4.46 15.61
CA ASN A 124 -10.16 -4.60 17.06
C ASN A 124 -8.91 -4.11 17.82
N SER A 125 -7.87 -3.64 17.12
CA SER A 125 -6.60 -3.25 17.74
C SER A 125 -6.31 -1.77 17.56
N HIS A 126 -6.70 -0.98 18.55
CA HIS A 126 -6.36 0.43 18.59
C HIS A 126 -4.83 0.66 18.67
N ALA A 127 -4.12 -0.18 19.44
CA ALA A 127 -2.68 -0.03 19.68
C ALA A 127 -1.86 -0.20 18.40
N GLU A 128 -2.13 -1.24 17.60
CA GLU A 128 -1.40 -1.47 16.34
C GLU A 128 -1.68 -0.38 15.30
N VAL A 129 -2.93 0.09 15.23
CA VAL A 129 -3.29 1.21 14.34
C VAL A 129 -2.54 2.48 14.73
N MET A 130 -2.50 2.82 16.02
CA MET A 130 -1.79 4.02 16.49
C MET A 130 -0.27 3.89 16.33
N ARG A 131 0.27 2.69 16.55
CA ARG A 131 1.69 2.39 16.31
C ARG A 131 2.03 2.65 14.84
N TYR A 132 1.30 2.04 13.91
CA TYR A 132 1.53 2.26 12.48
C TYR A 132 1.41 3.74 12.11
N PHE A 133 0.32 4.40 12.52
CA PHE A 133 0.13 5.82 12.23
C PHE A 133 1.33 6.66 12.70
N SER A 134 1.84 6.44 13.91
CA SER A 134 3.01 7.17 14.41
C SER A 134 4.33 6.87 13.69
N GLU A 135 4.46 5.69 13.08
CA GLU A 135 5.67 5.21 12.40
C GLU A 135 5.73 5.65 10.92
N VAL A 136 4.62 6.11 10.32
CA VAL A 136 4.55 6.52 8.91
C VAL A 136 5.31 7.83 8.67
N LYS A 137 6.55 7.69 8.18
CA LYS A 137 7.45 8.79 7.84
C LYS A 137 8.20 8.51 6.54
N MET A 138 8.65 9.56 5.86
CA MET A 138 9.56 9.45 4.73
C MET A 138 10.95 9.00 5.21
N ALA A 139 11.58 8.10 4.47
CA ALA A 139 12.96 7.74 4.72
C ALA A 139 13.90 8.92 4.39
N THR A 140 15.08 8.94 4.99
CA THR A 140 16.10 9.95 4.68
C THR A 140 16.51 9.83 3.20
N GLY A 141 16.34 10.93 2.44
CA GLY A 141 16.65 10.97 1.02
C GLY A 141 15.52 10.48 0.09
N ASP A 142 14.41 9.99 0.63
CA ASP A 142 13.20 9.69 -0.16
C ASP A 142 12.60 10.99 -0.71
N THR A 143 12.25 11.01 -1.99
CA THR A 143 11.68 12.18 -2.68
C THR A 143 10.34 11.90 -3.31
N ASP A 144 9.82 10.67 -3.17
CA ASP A 144 8.51 10.30 -3.71
C ASP A 144 7.40 10.73 -2.74
N VAL A 145 7.03 11.99 -2.84
CA VAL A 145 5.97 12.58 -2.00
C VAL A 145 4.58 12.00 -2.29
N TYR A 146 4.34 11.38 -3.44
CA TYR A 146 3.07 10.72 -3.72
C TYR A 146 2.99 9.35 -3.07
N ASP A 147 4.08 8.56 -3.11
CA ASP A 147 4.14 7.33 -2.31
C ASP A 147 3.99 7.61 -0.81
N TYR A 148 4.57 8.72 -0.33
CA TYR A 148 4.36 9.11 1.05
C TYR A 148 2.91 9.53 1.36
N LEU A 149 2.28 10.33 0.49
CA LEU A 149 0.87 10.68 0.60
C LEU A 149 -0.02 9.43 0.67
N ASP A 150 0.26 8.44 -0.17
CA ASP A 150 -0.43 7.16 -0.20
C ASP A 150 -0.37 6.40 1.14
N ARG A 151 0.81 6.38 1.76
CA ARG A 151 1.00 5.78 3.09
C ARG A 151 0.22 6.54 4.16
N ILE A 152 0.14 7.87 4.07
CA ILE A 152 -0.64 8.70 4.98
C ILE A 152 -2.15 8.48 4.79
N GLU A 153 -2.66 8.47 3.56
CA GLU A 153 -4.07 8.15 3.27
C GLU A 153 -4.44 6.77 3.81
N SER A 154 -3.54 5.79 3.65
CA SER A 154 -3.70 4.44 4.21
C SER A 154 -3.77 4.47 5.74
N ALA A 155 -2.88 5.22 6.39
CA ALA A 155 -2.83 5.34 7.86
C ALA A 155 -4.11 6.01 8.42
N VAL A 156 -4.64 7.03 7.75
CA VAL A 156 -5.92 7.68 8.11
C VAL A 156 -7.09 6.70 7.99
N ALA A 157 -7.11 5.88 6.93
CA ALA A 157 -8.12 4.83 6.77
C ALA A 157 -8.03 3.77 7.89
N MET A 158 -6.83 3.50 8.42
CA MET A 158 -6.65 2.61 9.57
C MET A 158 -7.18 3.24 10.85
N CYS A 159 -6.92 4.52 11.12
CA CYS A 159 -7.53 5.21 12.27
C CYS A 159 -9.06 5.13 12.22
N SER A 160 -9.65 5.33 11.04
CA SER A 160 -11.09 5.19 10.86
C SER A 160 -11.61 3.77 11.17
N SER A 161 -10.79 2.73 10.94
CA SER A 161 -11.15 1.32 11.25
C SER A 161 -11.34 1.04 12.73
N VAL A 162 -10.81 1.88 13.62
CA VAL A 162 -10.95 1.78 15.09
C VAL A 162 -11.81 2.90 15.67
N GLY A 163 -12.57 3.61 14.83
CA GLY A 163 -13.43 4.74 15.23
C GLY A 163 -12.68 6.05 15.51
N LEU A 164 -11.40 6.16 15.12
CA LEU A 164 -10.64 7.40 15.21
C LEU A 164 -10.78 8.21 13.93
N HIS A 165 -11.54 9.30 14.00
CA HIS A 165 -11.70 10.24 12.91
C HIS A 165 -10.74 11.42 13.08
N LEU A 166 -9.65 11.40 12.31
CA LEU A 166 -8.65 12.48 12.31
C LEU A 166 -9.20 13.70 11.57
N GLN A 167 -9.02 14.88 12.16
CA GLN A 167 -9.32 16.14 11.50
C GLN A 167 -8.28 16.42 10.41
N PRO A 168 -8.65 17.12 9.31
CA PRO A 168 -7.71 17.45 8.23
C PRO A 168 -6.43 18.14 8.73
N SER A 169 -6.54 19.00 9.73
CA SER A 169 -5.39 19.68 10.36
C SER A 169 -4.44 18.72 11.07
N GLN A 170 -4.95 17.66 11.71
CA GLN A 170 -4.13 16.62 12.35
C GLN A 170 -3.41 15.79 11.30
N VAL A 171 -4.06 15.48 10.18
CA VAL A 171 -3.45 14.76 9.06
C VAL A 171 -2.34 15.60 8.43
N ASN A 172 -2.58 16.90 8.21
CA ASN A 172 -1.56 17.81 7.66
C ASN A 172 -0.37 17.98 8.60
N LEU A 173 -0.61 18.16 9.90
CA LEU A 173 0.47 18.22 10.88
C LEU A 173 1.33 16.95 10.83
N HIS A 174 0.70 15.77 10.85
CA HIS A 174 1.40 14.50 10.80
C HIS A 174 2.17 14.31 9.47
N TYR A 175 1.56 14.68 8.34
CA TYR A 175 2.21 14.65 7.03
C TYR A 175 3.48 15.53 7.03
N ARG A 176 3.40 16.78 7.52
CA ARG A 176 4.55 17.69 7.59
C ARG A 176 5.65 17.16 8.51
N GLU A 177 5.29 16.61 9.65
CA GLU A 177 6.24 16.07 10.62
C GLU A 177 6.98 14.84 10.10
N GLY A 178 6.33 14.02 9.28
CA GLY A 178 6.93 12.83 8.68
C GLY A 178 7.63 13.05 7.34
N LEU A 179 7.59 14.27 6.76
CA LEU A 179 8.47 14.63 5.64
C LEU A 179 9.95 14.49 6.04
N ASN A 180 10.81 14.16 5.08
CA ASN A 180 12.26 14.25 5.31
C ASN A 180 12.66 15.70 5.63
N SER A 181 13.83 15.89 6.25
CA SER A 181 14.27 17.21 6.74
C SER A 181 14.30 18.29 5.66
N THR A 182 14.75 17.98 4.44
CA THR A 182 14.82 18.93 3.32
C THR A 182 13.44 19.34 2.84
N LEU A 183 12.53 18.37 2.65
CA LEU A 183 11.16 18.62 2.21
C LEU A 183 10.33 19.32 3.28
N ARG A 184 10.51 18.95 4.55
CA ARG A 184 9.88 19.64 5.69
C ARG A 184 10.27 21.10 5.73
N LYS A 185 11.57 21.40 5.63
CA LYS A 185 12.07 22.78 5.56
C LYS A 185 11.44 23.54 4.38
N THR A 186 11.37 22.91 3.21
CA THR A 186 10.73 23.51 2.03
C THR A 186 9.24 23.80 2.28
N ALA A 187 8.51 22.85 2.87
CA ALA A 187 7.09 22.95 3.20
C ALA A 187 6.81 24.08 4.21
N ASP A 188 7.67 24.23 5.21
CA ASP A 188 7.49 25.21 6.29
C ASP A 188 7.90 26.62 5.83
N GLU A 189 8.94 26.75 5.00
CA GLU A 189 9.41 28.05 4.52
C GLU A 189 8.60 28.61 3.35
N ASN A 190 8.16 27.77 2.42
CA ASN A 190 7.58 28.20 1.14
C ASN A 190 6.08 27.94 1.03
N TYR A 191 5.56 27.00 1.81
CA TYR A 191 4.20 26.47 1.66
C TYR A 191 3.45 26.38 3.00
N SER A 192 3.82 27.20 4.00
CA SER A 192 3.21 27.19 5.34
C SER A 192 1.71 27.47 5.35
N ALA A 193 1.23 28.26 4.39
CA ALA A 193 -0.20 28.59 4.26
C ALA A 193 -1.06 27.49 3.62
N ILE A 194 -0.45 26.38 3.16
CA ILE A 194 -1.20 25.27 2.57
C ILE A 194 -1.61 24.30 3.67
N ASP A 195 -2.91 24.27 3.96
CA ASP A 195 -3.52 23.43 4.98
C ASP A 195 -4.01 22.07 4.46
N ASP A 196 -4.24 21.97 3.15
CA ASP A 196 -4.65 20.74 2.49
C ASP A 196 -3.44 19.88 2.09
N VAL A 197 -3.48 18.61 2.48
CA VAL A 197 -2.35 17.70 2.27
C VAL A 197 -2.13 17.43 0.79
N GLN A 198 -3.19 17.27 0.00
CA GLN A 198 -3.06 16.98 -1.43
C GLN A 198 -2.47 18.17 -2.20
N GLN A 199 -2.91 19.39 -1.89
CA GLN A 199 -2.33 20.62 -2.42
C GLN A 199 -0.86 20.77 -2.02
N LEU A 200 -0.52 20.46 -0.77
CA LEU A 200 0.86 20.53 -0.30
C LEU A 200 1.74 19.50 -1.03
N THR A 201 1.28 18.25 -1.19
CA THR A 201 1.99 17.23 -1.96
C THR A 201 2.24 17.68 -3.40
N GLN A 202 1.23 18.27 -4.06
CA GLN A 202 1.35 18.79 -5.42
C GLN A 202 2.39 19.93 -5.52
N ALA A 203 2.37 20.85 -4.55
CA ALA A 203 3.31 21.96 -4.48
C ALA A 203 4.75 21.45 -4.28
N LEU A 204 4.96 20.53 -3.34
CA LEU A 204 6.26 19.90 -3.09
C LEU A 204 6.77 19.13 -4.30
N ARG A 205 5.90 18.36 -4.97
CA ARG A 205 6.27 17.64 -6.19
C ARG A 205 6.77 18.59 -7.28
N SER A 206 6.06 19.71 -7.47
CA SER A 206 6.44 20.74 -8.43
C SER A 206 7.76 21.39 -8.06
N HIS A 207 7.97 21.66 -6.76
CA HIS A 207 9.22 22.20 -6.24
C HIS A 207 10.41 21.26 -6.49
N ILE A 208 10.26 19.95 -6.24
CA ILE A 208 11.28 18.93 -6.51
C ILE A 208 11.67 18.93 -8.00
N ARG A 209 10.67 19.02 -8.90
CA ARG A 209 10.90 19.07 -10.35
C ARG A 209 11.69 20.32 -10.78
N CYS A 210 11.40 21.46 -10.17
CA CYS A 210 12.10 22.71 -10.48
C CYS A 210 13.50 22.79 -9.84
N ASN A 211 13.72 22.09 -8.72
CA ASN A 211 14.95 22.18 -7.93
C ASN A 211 15.60 20.80 -7.67
N PRO A 212 15.86 19.98 -8.70
CA PRO A 212 16.31 18.60 -8.51
C PRO A 212 17.63 18.50 -7.72
N LYS A 213 18.51 19.49 -7.86
CA LYS A 213 19.83 19.53 -7.19
C LYS A 213 19.74 19.55 -5.66
N LEU A 214 18.66 20.07 -5.09
CA LEU A 214 18.45 20.11 -3.64
C LEU A 214 18.14 18.72 -3.06
N TYR A 215 17.70 17.80 -3.91
CA TYR A 215 17.20 16.49 -3.53
C TYR A 215 18.06 15.34 -4.07
N THR A 216 19.06 15.66 -4.90
CA THR A 216 20.11 14.74 -5.33
C THR A 216 21.33 14.84 -4.40
N ASN A 217 21.31 14.22 -3.21
CA ASN A 217 22.55 13.87 -2.50
C ASN A 217 22.34 12.94 -1.28
N THR A 218 22.46 11.63 -1.51
CA THR A 218 23.22 10.63 -0.71
C THR A 218 23.26 9.29 -1.47
N ALA A 219 23.95 9.24 -2.62
CA ALA A 219 24.28 7.96 -3.29
C ALA A 219 25.76 7.85 -3.73
N ASN A 220 26.60 8.85 -3.43
CA ASN A 220 28.00 8.88 -3.86
C ASN A 220 28.99 9.30 -2.74
N SER A 221 28.82 8.81 -1.51
CA SER A 221 29.84 8.98 -0.46
C SER A 221 30.36 7.68 0.18
N SER A 222 30.02 6.50 -0.36
CA SER A 222 30.53 5.21 0.14
C SER A 222 31.50 4.48 -0.83
N LYS A 223 32.02 5.16 -1.86
CA LYS A 223 33.18 4.70 -2.61
C LYS A 223 34.28 5.76 -2.61
N SER A 224 34.96 5.90 -1.47
CA SER A 224 36.36 6.33 -1.41
C SER A 224 36.78 6.52 0.04
N THR A 225 37.24 5.45 0.70
CA THR A 225 38.53 5.47 1.45
C THR A 225 38.89 4.07 1.94
N ARG A 226 40.02 3.58 1.39
CA ARG A 226 40.89 2.46 1.78
C ARG A 226 40.31 1.05 1.85
#